data_AF-A0AAX2NL83-F1
#
_entry.id   AF-A0AAX2NL83-F1
#
_cell.length_a   1.000
_cell.length_b   1.000
_cell.length_c   1.000
_cell.angle_alpha   90.00
_cell.angle_beta   90.00
_cell.angle_gamma   90.00
#
_symmetry.space_group_name_H-M   'P 1'
#
loop_
_entity.id
_entity.type
_entity.pdbx_description
1 polymer ?
#
loop_
_entity_poly.entity_id
_entity_poly.type
_entity_poly.pdbx_seq_one_letter_code
_entity_poly.pdbx_strand_id
1 'polypeptide(L)'
;MVPNTLAGNGEEENVRLRFTDIKDFEPEQVARQIPQLRAMLAMRNLLRDLKSNLLDNATFRKELEAILKDPALSQELRDEMCALAPK
;
A
#
# COMPACT_ATOMS: atom_id res chain seq x y z
N MET A 1 -23.74 -2.67 -0.20
CA MET A 1 -23.00 -2.28 -1.40
C MET A 1 -22.62 -0.82 -1.22
N VAL A 2 -21.37 -0.46 -1.48
CA VAL A 2 -20.86 0.91 -1.34
C VAL A 2 -20.17 1.31 -2.65
N PRO A 3 -20.23 2.58 -3.07
CA PRO A 3 -19.56 3.02 -4.29
C PRO A 3 -18.04 2.74 -4.22
N ASN A 4 -17.51 2.05 -5.23
CA ASN A 4 -16.07 1.85 -5.41
C ASN A 4 -15.46 3.10 -6.04
N THR A 5 -14.86 3.94 -5.20
CA THR A 5 -14.17 5.16 -5.64
C THR A 5 -12.75 4.90 -6.15
N LEU A 6 -12.22 3.67 -6.01
CA LEU A 6 -10.88 3.31 -6.47
C LEU A 6 -10.85 3.10 -8.00
N ALA A 7 -11.84 2.39 -8.53
CA ALA A 7 -11.94 2.10 -9.96
C ALA A 7 -12.48 3.27 -10.78
N GLY A 8 -13.12 4.27 -10.15
CA GLY A 8 -13.63 5.48 -10.80
C GLY A 8 -14.75 5.25 -11.83
N ASN A 9 -15.23 4.02 -11.96
CA ASN A 9 -16.21 3.57 -12.94
C ASN A 9 -17.65 3.54 -12.39
N GLY A 10 -17.85 3.95 -11.14
CA GLY A 10 -19.17 3.99 -10.49
C GLY A 10 -19.71 2.62 -10.09
N GLU A 11 -18.89 1.56 -10.18
CA GLU A 11 -19.28 0.23 -9.71
C GLU A 11 -19.42 0.22 -8.18
N GLU A 12 -20.36 -0.57 -7.68
CA GLU A 12 -20.52 -0.76 -6.25
C GLU A 12 -19.80 -2.02 -5.77
N GLU A 13 -19.14 -1.93 -4.64
CA GLU A 13 -18.43 -3.03 -4.01
C GLU A 13 -19.20 -3.60 -2.81
N ASN A 14 -19.20 -4.93 -2.72
CA ASN A 14 -19.74 -5.64 -1.56
C ASN A 14 -18.66 -5.76 -0.46
N VAL A 15 -18.68 -4.82 0.48
CA VAL A 15 -17.86 -4.90 1.69
C VAL A 15 -18.52 -5.78 2.75
N ARG A 16 -17.75 -6.72 3.31
CA ARG A 16 -18.17 -7.51 4.48
C ARG A 16 -17.36 -7.07 5.68
N LEU A 17 -18.02 -6.36 6.59
CA LEU A 17 -17.41 -5.87 7.83
C LEU A 17 -17.90 -6.71 9.00
N ARG A 18 -16.97 -7.08 9.87
CA ARG A 18 -17.22 -7.73 11.15
C ARG A 18 -16.76 -6.79 12.25
N PHE A 19 -17.69 -6.38 13.10
CA PHE A 19 -17.43 -5.57 14.28
C PHE A 19 -17.55 -6.46 15.51
N THR A 20 -16.54 -6.42 16.37
CA THR A 20 -16.44 -7.16 17.63
C THR A 20 -16.29 -6.23 18.81
N ASP A 21 -15.67 -5.07 18.63
CA ASP A 21 -15.59 -4.01 19.63
C ASP A 21 -15.68 -2.61 19.01
N ILE A 22 -15.62 -1.58 19.84
CA ILE A 22 -15.76 -0.19 19.41
C ILE A 22 -14.59 0.30 18.53
N LYS A 23 -13.40 -0.31 18.65
CA LYS A 23 -12.22 0.06 17.86
C LYS A 23 -12.35 -0.41 16.42
N ASP A 24 -13.17 -1.42 16.14
CA ASP A 24 -13.44 -1.88 14.78
C ASP A 24 -14.12 -0.79 13.91
N PHE A 25 -14.71 0.25 14.52
CA PHE A 25 -15.23 1.43 13.83
C PHE A 25 -14.15 2.42 13.38
N GLU A 26 -12.90 2.26 13.85
CA GLU A 26 -11.81 3.09 13.39
C GLU A 26 -11.53 2.84 11.89
N PRO A 27 -11.29 3.91 11.10
CA PRO A 27 -11.07 3.77 9.66
C PRO A 27 -9.96 2.80 9.29
N GLU A 28 -8.93 2.69 10.14
CA GLU A 28 -7.84 1.75 9.93
C GLU A 28 -8.30 0.28 10.07
N GLN A 29 -9.16 -0.03 11.04
CA GLN A 29 -9.69 -1.38 11.21
C GLN A 29 -10.66 -1.74 10.09
N VAL A 30 -11.51 -0.81 9.67
CA VAL A 30 -12.40 -0.99 8.52
C VAL A 30 -11.60 -1.25 7.24
N ALA A 31 -10.55 -0.45 6.98
CA ALA A 31 -9.70 -0.61 5.82
C ALA A 31 -8.90 -1.93 5.82
N ARG A 32 -8.55 -2.50 6.97
CA ARG A 32 -7.91 -3.82 7.06
C ARG A 32 -8.82 -4.97 6.66
N GLN A 33 -10.14 -4.81 6.81
CA GLN A 33 -11.13 -5.84 6.45
C GLN A 33 -11.48 -5.83 4.95
N ILE A 34 -11.10 -4.79 4.22
CA ILE A 34 -11.32 -4.65 2.78
C ILE A 34 -10.01 -5.00 2.05
N PRO A 35 -9.94 -6.12 1.28
CA PRO A 35 -8.70 -6.62 0.69
C PRO A 35 -7.91 -5.57 -0.10
N GLN A 36 -8.61 -4.72 -0.86
CA GLN A 36 -8.03 -3.66 -1.68
C GLN A 36 -7.41 -2.57 -0.80
N LEU A 37 -8.11 -2.09 0.22
CA LEU A 37 -7.58 -1.07 1.13
C LEU A 37 -6.43 -1.60 1.99
N ARG A 38 -6.44 -2.89 2.33
CA ARG A 38 -5.34 -3.53 3.07
C ARG A 38 -4.03 -3.50 2.30
N ALA A 39 -4.07 -3.77 0.99
CA ALA A 39 -2.90 -3.70 0.13
C ALA A 39 -2.36 -2.25 0.04
N MET A 40 -3.24 -1.26 -0.09
CA MET A 40 -2.85 0.15 -0.07
C MET A 40 -2.25 0.61 1.26
N LEU A 41 -2.79 0.13 2.39
CA LEU A 41 -2.23 0.37 3.72
C LEU A 41 -0.82 -0.24 3.88
N ALA A 42 -0.61 -1.45 3.36
CA ALA A 42 0.70 -2.09 3.35
C ALA A 42 1.71 -1.29 2.52
N MET A 43 1.32 -0.83 1.32
CA MET A 43 2.15 0.03 0.48
C MET A 43 2.47 1.37 1.16
N ARG A 44 1.48 2.02 1.79
CA ARG A 44 1.70 3.25 2.57
C ARG A 44 2.73 3.04 3.68
N ASN A 45 2.61 1.94 4.43
CA ASN A 45 3.53 1.61 5.50
C ASN A 45 4.93 1.33 4.96
N LEU A 46 5.06 0.56 3.87
CA LEU A 46 6.33 0.32 3.21
C LEU A 46 7.00 1.63 2.76
N LEU A 47 6.25 2.55 2.15
CA LEU A 47 6.76 3.86 1.74
C LEU A 47 7.17 4.72 2.93
N ARG A 48 6.42 4.67 4.03
CA ARG A 48 6.75 5.38 5.27
C ARG A 48 8.03 4.83 5.89
N ASP A 49 8.16 3.51 5.94
CA ASP A 49 9.32 2.83 6.50
C ASP A 49 10.55 3.05 5.60
N LEU A 50 10.37 3.03 4.28
CA LEU A 50 11.40 3.41 3.30
C LEU A 50 11.88 4.85 3.54
N LYS A 51 10.94 5.79 3.71
CA LYS A 51 11.26 7.20 4.02
C LYS A 51 12.03 7.34 5.33
N SER A 52 11.65 6.62 6.39
CA SER A 52 12.35 6.65 7.68
C SER A 52 13.77 6.09 7.55
N ASN A 53 13.92 4.92 6.93
CA ASN A 53 15.23 4.29 6.73
C ASN A 53 16.14 5.13 5.82
N LEU A 54 15.59 5.84 4.83
CA LEU A 54 16.38 6.74 3.98
C LEU A 54 16.95 7.95 4.74
N LEU A 55 16.24 8.44 5.75
CA LEU A 55 16.70 9.56 6.58
C LEU A 55 17.80 9.13 7.54
N ASP A 56 17.67 7.94 8.13
CA ASP A 56 18.54 7.47 9.21
C ASP A 56 19.69 6.56 8.76
N ASN A 57 19.63 5.97 7.56
CA ASN A 57 20.62 4.99 7.08
C ASN A 57 21.23 5.41 5.72
N ALA A 58 22.43 6.00 5.79
CA ALA A 58 23.18 6.46 4.63
C ALA A 58 23.61 5.33 3.68
N THR A 59 23.86 4.12 4.20
CA THR A 59 24.19 2.94 3.40
C THR A 59 22.98 2.50 2.59
N PHE A 60 21.81 2.41 3.23
CA PHE A 60 20.56 2.08 2.57
C PHE A 60 20.22 3.09 1.45
N ARG A 61 20.45 4.39 1.69
CA ARG A 61 20.29 5.43 0.66
C ARG A 61 21.18 5.19 -0.56
N LYS A 62 22.46 4.86 -0.36
CA LYS A 62 23.39 4.59 -1.47
C LYS A 62 23.00 3.35 -2.28
N GLU A 63 22.60 2.27 -1.61
CA GLU A 63 22.14 1.05 -2.26
C GLU A 63 20.84 1.30 -3.05
N LEU A 64 19.88 2.04 -2.46
CA LEU A 64 18.65 2.40 -3.16
C LEU A 64 18.93 3.30 -4.38
N GLU A 65 19.83 4.28 -4.25
CA GLU A 65 20.27 5.10 -5.39
C GLU A 65 20.96 4.26 -6.48
N ALA A 66 21.72 3.23 -6.12
CA ALA A 66 22.33 2.32 -7.08
C ALA A 66 21.28 1.50 -7.84
N ILE A 67 20.29 0.95 -7.12
CA ILE A 67 19.15 0.22 -7.69
C ILE A 67 18.33 1.13 -8.61
N LEU A 68 18.07 2.38 -8.21
CA LEU A 68 17.30 3.33 -9.03
C LEU A 68 18.03 3.80 -10.29
N LYS A 69 19.37 3.79 -10.29
CA LYS A 69 20.20 4.12 -11.46
C LYS A 69 20.24 2.99 -12.48
N ASP A 70 20.00 1.75 -12.05
CA ASP A 70 19.87 0.60 -12.94
C ASP A 70 18.43 0.52 -13.48
N PRO A 71 18.20 0.70 -14.79
CA PRO A 71 16.87 0.65 -15.38
C PRO A 71 16.18 -0.70 -15.20
N ALA A 72 16.94 -1.82 -15.17
CA ALA A 72 16.38 -3.15 -15.02
C ALA A 72 15.91 -3.40 -13.59
N LEU A 73 16.75 -3.08 -12.59
CA LEU A 73 16.39 -3.23 -11.17
C LEU A 73 15.29 -2.25 -10.75
N SER A 74 15.30 -1.03 -11.29
CA SER A 74 14.24 -0.04 -11.08
C SER A 74 12.91 -0.52 -11.65
N GLN A 75 12.92 -1.20 -12.80
CA GLN A 75 11.72 -1.77 -13.40
C GLN A 75 11.19 -2.95 -12.58
N GLU A 76 12.06 -3.86 -12.13
CA GLU A 76 11.68 -4.99 -11.27
C GLU A 76 11.07 -4.52 -9.95
N LEU A 77 11.68 -3.52 -9.30
CA LEU A 77 11.12 -2.91 -8.09
C LEU A 77 9.74 -2.29 -8.33
N ARG A 78 9.54 -1.62 -9.47
CA ARG A 78 8.23 -1.05 -9.85
C ARG A 78 7.20 -2.14 -10.10
N ASP A 79 7.60 -3.24 -10.72
CA ASP A 79 6.72 -4.36 -11.03
C ASP A 79 6.30 -5.09 -9.73
N GLU A 80 7.21 -5.30 -8.77
CA GLU A 80 6.85 -5.81 -7.44
C GLU A 80 5.92 -4.85 -6.69
N MET A 81 6.17 -3.54 -6.75
CA MET A 81 5.26 -2.55 -6.16
C MET A 81 3.87 -2.56 -6.81
N CYS A 82 3.80 -2.67 -8.13
CA CYS A 82 2.54 -2.79 -8.87
C CYS A 82 1.82 -4.12 -8.58
N ALA A 83 2.54 -5.21 -8.38
CA ALA A 83 1.95 -6.50 -8.01
C ALA A 83 1.36 -6.49 -6.59
N LEU A 84 1.90 -5.63 -5.71
CA LEU A 84 1.39 -5.39 -4.36
C LEU A 84 0.24 -4.36 -4.33
N ALA A 85 0.11 -3.53 -5.36
CA ALA A 85 -1.04 -2.63 -5.51
C ALA A 85 -2.26 -3.43 -6.01
N PRO A 86 -3.45 -3.24 -5.41
CA PRO A 86 -4.66 -3.87 -5.93
C PRO A 86 -5.01 -3.25 -7.29
N LYS A 87 -5.49 -4.08 -8.22
CA LYS A 87 -6.12 -3.62 -9.48
C LYS A 87 -7.45 -2.95 -9.22
#